data_AF-A0A6I4MSY9-F1
#
_entry.id   AF-A0A6I4MSY9-F1
#
_cell.length_a   1.000
_cell.length_b   1.000
_cell.length_c   1.000
_cell.angle_alpha   90.00
_cell.angle_beta   90.00
_cell.angle_gamma   90.00
#
_symmetry.space_group_name_H-M   'P 1'
#
loop_
_entity.id
_entity.type
_entity.pdbx_description
1 polymer ?
#
loop_
_entity_poly.entity_id
_entity_poly.type
_entity_poly.pdbx_seq_one_letter_code
_entity_poly.pdbx_strand_id
1 'polypeptide(L)'
;MAEPPGLGEPVRTFDARPARRRALTWLIALVVAVVALVPAAVAAFLSGAAWLGAPLTVIAMGCAAAAGWIAGRGTVWRRAPVVHLFTGGLVVSPAPGPAGAARDGPQGAGAPARRAVAGLRGDGGTWGDAAPEVLAARGLDGDASVFVWDDLVSVTVSGVRPWDGGAGAVNGTRWSFTVVSSDGRVLRFGDELPGVRALGETIAAEVTRRAVPRHLAAVEAGEAVRLGPFTVDLGGVEKDGQRVPWQAVRGVGIGGGLVTVHSCGGRPDLAAVAGHMPDALPFTLLCDRIKELLGPG
;
A
#
# COMPACT_ATOMS: atom_id res chain seq x y z
N MET A 1 11.38 16.73 13.74
CA MET A 1 10.76 15.42 13.48
C MET A 1 11.19 14.58 14.66
N ALA A 2 10.30 14.34 15.63
CA ALA A 2 10.63 13.48 16.76
C ALA A 2 10.81 12.06 16.23
N GLU A 3 11.91 11.39 16.60
CA GLU A 3 12.10 9.99 16.25
C GLU A 3 11.00 9.16 16.91
N PRO A 4 10.23 8.36 16.15
CA PRO A 4 9.26 7.45 16.74
C PRO A 4 10.03 6.43 17.59
N PRO A 5 9.74 6.33 18.90
CA PRO A 5 10.52 5.48 19.80
C PRO A 5 10.41 4.01 19.37
N GLY A 6 11.57 3.37 19.20
CA GLY A 6 11.67 1.90 19.05
C GLY A 6 11.58 1.32 17.64
N LEU A 7 11.42 2.12 16.58
CA LEU A 7 11.35 1.58 15.20
C LEU A 7 12.73 1.33 14.56
N GLY A 8 13.81 1.83 15.15
CA GLY A 8 15.18 1.72 14.64
C GLY A 8 15.49 2.67 13.48
N GLU A 9 16.51 2.35 12.69
CA GLU A 9 17.00 3.26 11.65
C GLU A 9 16.04 3.33 10.44
N PRO A 10 15.85 4.52 9.84
CA PRO A 10 15.05 4.68 8.64
C PRO A 10 15.77 4.02 7.45
N VAL A 11 15.15 2.98 6.90
CA VAL A 11 15.71 2.23 5.76
C VAL A 11 15.45 2.98 4.45
N ARG A 12 14.22 3.45 4.25
CA ARG A 12 13.80 4.09 3.00
C ARG A 12 12.59 4.97 3.19
N THR A 13 12.58 6.11 2.51
CA THR A 13 11.42 7.02 2.47
C THR A 13 10.78 7.00 1.10
N PHE A 14 9.47 6.81 1.05
CA PHE A 14 8.66 6.90 -0.15
C PHE A 14 7.82 8.17 -0.08
N ASP A 15 8.27 9.18 -0.83
CA ASP A 15 7.62 10.49 -0.90
C ASP A 15 6.99 10.70 -2.28
N ALA A 16 5.68 10.90 -2.31
CA ALA A 16 4.91 11.21 -3.51
C ALA A 16 4.94 12.69 -3.90
N ARG A 17 5.41 13.58 -3.03
CA ARG A 17 5.45 15.03 -3.28
C ARG A 17 6.25 15.41 -4.52
N PRO A 18 7.43 14.84 -4.84
CA PRO A 18 8.17 15.19 -6.04
C PRO A 18 7.40 14.88 -7.33
N ALA A 19 6.74 13.72 -7.38
CA ALA A 19 5.90 13.33 -8.52
C ALA A 19 4.71 14.29 -8.69
N ARG A 20 4.05 14.63 -7.58
CA ARG A 20 2.95 15.61 -7.57
C ARG A 20 3.40 17.00 -8.03
N ARG A 21 4.56 17.48 -7.58
CA ARG A 21 5.11 18.78 -8.01
C ARG A 21 5.32 18.80 -9.52
N ARG A 22 5.94 17.76 -10.09
CA ARG A 22 6.13 17.65 -11.54
C ARG A 22 4.79 17.65 -12.27
N ALA A 23 3.81 16.86 -11.83
CA ALA A 23 2.49 16.81 -12.44
C ALA A 23 1.79 18.19 -12.40
N LEU A 24 1.88 18.90 -11.28
CA LEU A 24 1.34 20.26 -11.14
C LEU A 24 2.07 21.26 -12.04
N THR A 25 3.41 21.19 -12.12
CA THR A 25 4.19 22.03 -13.04
C THR A 25 3.78 21.80 -14.50
N TRP A 26 3.60 20.55 -14.91
CA TRP A 26 3.09 20.22 -16.25
C TRP A 26 1.68 20.76 -16.48
N LEU A 27 0.79 20.60 -15.51
CA LEU A 27 -0.58 21.10 -15.61
C LEU A 27 -0.61 22.64 -15.72
N ILE A 28 0.17 23.35 -14.91
CA ILE A 28 0.31 24.81 -14.99
C ILE A 28 0.87 25.20 -16.36
N ALA A 29 1.92 24.53 -16.83
CA ALA A 29 2.51 24.80 -18.14
C ALA A 29 1.50 24.62 -19.29
N LEU A 30 0.69 23.56 -19.25
CA LEU A 30 -0.36 23.32 -20.24
C LEU A 30 -1.46 24.39 -20.18
N VAL A 31 -1.89 24.78 -18.98
CA VAL A 31 -2.89 25.85 -18.81
C VAL A 31 -2.35 27.18 -19.33
N VAL A 32 -1.12 27.54 -19.00
CA VAL A 32 -0.46 28.75 -19.51
C VAL A 32 -0.35 28.71 -21.04
N ALA A 33 0.03 27.57 -21.62
CA ALA A 33 0.08 27.40 -23.06
C ALA A 33 -1.30 27.62 -23.72
N VAL A 34 -2.37 27.02 -23.18
CA VAL A 34 -3.74 27.23 -23.69
C VAL A 34 -4.15 28.70 -23.59
N VAL A 35 -3.90 29.34 -22.44
CA VAL A 35 -4.23 30.76 -22.21
C VAL A 35 -3.46 31.68 -23.16
N ALA A 36 -2.23 31.34 -23.57
CA ALA A 36 -1.46 32.10 -24.54
C ALA A 36 -1.87 31.82 -26.00
N LEU A 37 -2.16 30.56 -26.34
CA LEU A 37 -2.47 30.13 -27.70
C LEU A 37 -3.86 30.59 -28.17
N VAL A 38 -4.86 30.62 -27.26
CA VAL A 38 -6.23 31.00 -27.62
C VAL A 38 -6.32 32.45 -28.12
N PRO A 39 -5.80 33.48 -27.41
CA PRO A 39 -5.80 34.86 -27.91
C PRO A 39 -4.97 35.02 -29.18
N ALA A 40 -3.84 34.32 -29.30
CA ALA A 40 -2.99 34.37 -30.49
C ALA A 40 -3.72 33.82 -31.73
N ALA A 41 -4.45 32.72 -31.58
CA ALA A 41 -5.28 32.15 -32.64
C ALA A 41 -6.39 33.14 -33.05
N VAL A 42 -7.08 33.75 -32.10
CA VAL A 42 -8.12 34.77 -32.35
C VAL A 42 -7.53 35.96 -33.12
N ALA A 43 -6.38 36.49 -32.70
CA ALA A 43 -5.72 37.59 -33.39
C ALA A 43 -5.33 37.23 -34.84
N ALA A 44 -4.81 36.01 -35.07
CA ALA A 44 -4.46 35.53 -36.42
C ALA A 44 -5.68 35.41 -37.34
N PHE A 45 -6.84 35.02 -36.80
CA PHE A 45 -8.09 35.02 -37.56
C PHE A 45 -8.54 36.44 -37.90
N LEU A 46 -8.46 37.38 -36.94
CA LEU A 46 -8.83 38.78 -37.16
C LEU A 46 -7.92 39.50 -38.16
N SER A 47 -6.65 39.10 -38.27
CA SER A 47 -5.70 39.65 -39.24
C SER A 47 -5.78 39.01 -40.63
N GLY A 48 -6.72 38.09 -40.87
CA GLY A 48 -6.86 37.37 -42.15
C GLY A 48 -5.83 36.27 -42.39
N ALA A 49 -4.99 35.94 -41.40
CA ALA A 49 -3.97 34.89 -41.48
C ALA A 49 -4.52 33.52 -41.04
N ALA A 50 -5.63 33.08 -41.65
CA ALA A 50 -6.34 31.86 -41.25
C ALA A 50 -5.47 30.59 -41.28
N TRP A 51 -4.45 30.54 -42.13
CA TRP A 51 -3.50 29.42 -42.23
C TRP A 51 -2.64 29.24 -40.96
N LEU A 52 -2.44 30.30 -40.16
CA LEU A 52 -1.80 30.24 -38.84
C LEU A 52 -2.79 29.99 -37.71
N GLY A 53 -4.03 30.47 -37.84
CA GLY A 53 -5.07 30.28 -36.82
C GLY A 53 -5.47 28.82 -36.63
N ALA A 54 -5.58 28.05 -37.72
CA ALA A 54 -5.96 26.64 -37.68
C ALA A 54 -4.99 25.76 -36.85
N PRO A 55 -3.65 25.75 -37.10
CA PRO A 55 -2.73 24.92 -36.33
C PRO A 55 -2.66 25.35 -34.85
N LEU A 56 -2.71 26.64 -34.54
CA LEU A 56 -2.74 27.12 -33.15
C LEU A 56 -3.97 26.61 -32.40
N THR A 57 -5.12 26.57 -33.05
CA THR A 57 -6.36 26.03 -32.46
C THR A 57 -6.24 24.53 -32.18
N VAL A 58 -5.67 23.76 -33.11
CA VAL A 58 -5.44 22.31 -32.92
C VAL A 58 -4.48 22.05 -31.74
N ILE A 59 -3.39 22.82 -31.64
CA ILE A 59 -2.44 22.70 -30.53
C ILE A 59 -3.12 23.05 -29.21
N ALA A 60 -3.87 24.16 -29.15
CA ALA A 60 -4.60 24.56 -27.94
C ALA A 60 -5.60 23.48 -27.50
N MET A 61 -6.34 22.88 -28.43
CA MET A 61 -7.26 21.78 -28.15
C MET A 61 -6.52 20.54 -27.62
N GLY A 62 -5.36 20.20 -28.20
CA GLY A 62 -4.49 19.13 -27.72
C GLY A 62 -3.98 19.38 -26.30
N CYS A 63 -3.52 20.60 -26.00
CA CYS A 63 -3.08 20.99 -24.66
C CYS A 63 -4.22 20.96 -23.64
N ALA A 64 -5.42 21.41 -24.02
CA ALA A 64 -6.61 21.37 -23.17
C ALA A 64 -7.06 19.93 -22.88
N ALA A 65 -7.05 19.05 -23.88
CA ALA A 65 -7.35 17.64 -23.72
C ALA A 65 -6.33 16.95 -22.79
N ALA A 66 -5.04 17.23 -22.95
CA ALA A 66 -3.99 16.72 -22.08
C ALA A 66 -4.16 17.21 -20.63
N ALA A 67 -4.45 18.50 -20.43
CA ALA A 67 -4.72 19.06 -19.11
C ALA A 67 -5.95 18.43 -18.45
N GLY A 68 -7.04 18.26 -19.22
CA GLY A 68 -8.26 17.58 -18.78
C GLY A 68 -8.00 16.12 -18.39
N TRP A 69 -7.18 15.40 -19.15
CA TRP A 69 -6.78 14.02 -18.84
C TRP A 69 -5.95 13.92 -17.55
N ILE A 70 -4.98 14.82 -17.36
CA ILE A 70 -4.16 14.88 -16.13
C ILE A 70 -5.05 15.22 -14.92
N ALA A 71 -5.96 16.19 -15.06
CA ALA A 71 -6.89 16.58 -14.00
C ALA A 71 -7.89 15.46 -13.67
N GLY A 72 -8.38 14.74 -14.68
CA GLY A 72 -9.37 13.67 -14.56
C GLY A 72 -8.84 12.39 -13.91
N ARG A 73 -7.52 12.16 -13.89
CA ARG A 73 -6.92 10.98 -13.24
C ARG A 73 -7.12 10.92 -11.72
N GLY A 74 -7.65 11.97 -11.07
CA GLY A 74 -7.95 11.98 -9.63
C GLY A 74 -6.72 11.93 -8.71
N THR A 75 -5.55 11.58 -9.23
CA THR A 75 -4.26 11.49 -8.54
C THR A 75 -3.74 12.86 -8.08
N VAL A 76 -4.05 13.94 -8.82
CA VAL A 76 -3.61 15.29 -8.48
C VAL A 76 -4.27 15.81 -7.19
N TRP A 77 -5.49 15.34 -6.93
CA TRP A 77 -6.37 15.82 -5.86
C TRP A 77 -6.34 14.95 -4.61
N ARG A 78 -5.92 13.67 -4.71
CA ARG A 78 -5.74 12.82 -3.54
C ARG A 78 -4.50 13.24 -2.75
N ARG A 79 -4.67 13.33 -1.43
CA ARG A 79 -3.56 13.59 -0.51
C ARG A 79 -2.60 12.41 -0.57
N ALA A 80 -1.42 12.64 -1.13
CA ALA A 80 -0.44 11.59 -1.29
C ALA A 80 0.25 11.33 0.06
N PRO A 81 0.10 10.13 0.66
CA PRO A 81 0.74 9.82 1.93
C PRO A 81 2.25 9.81 1.77
N VAL A 82 2.96 10.04 2.88
CA VAL A 82 4.41 9.78 2.95
C VAL A 82 4.58 8.54 3.80
N VAL A 83 5.29 7.55 3.24
CA VAL A 83 5.54 6.28 3.93
C VAL A 83 7.02 6.20 4.24
N HIS A 84 7.33 6.10 5.53
CA HIS A 84 8.68 5.87 6.02
C HIS A 84 8.80 4.42 6.46
N LEU A 85 9.74 3.70 5.87
CA LEU A 85 10.10 2.34 6.29
C LEU A 85 11.24 2.41 7.30
N PHE A 86 11.04 1.73 8.42
CA PHE A 86 12.03 1.54 9.47
C PHE A 86 12.32 0.05 9.63
N THR A 87 13.43 -0.29 10.28
CA THR A 87 13.78 -1.68 10.58
C THR A 87 12.73 -2.41 11.44
N GLY A 88 12.02 -1.68 12.30
CA GLY A 88 11.01 -2.21 13.23
C GLY A 88 9.56 -2.03 12.81
N GLY A 89 9.29 -1.23 11.77
CA GLY A 89 7.93 -1.02 11.28
C GLY A 89 7.84 -0.02 10.14
N LEU A 90 6.63 0.46 9.89
CA LEU A 90 6.38 1.54 8.94
C LEU A 90 5.56 2.65 9.62
N VAL A 91 5.82 3.88 9.20
CA VAL A 91 5.04 5.05 9.61
C VAL A 91 4.39 5.63 8.37
N VAL A 92 3.07 5.75 8.41
CA VAL A 92 2.28 6.41 7.37
C VAL A 92 1.89 7.78 7.90
N SER A 93 2.52 8.83 7.37
CA SER A 93 2.11 10.19 7.66
C SER A 93 1.09 10.63 6.62
N PRO A 94 -0.13 11.07 7.02
CA PRO A 94 -1.03 11.72 6.09
C PRO A 94 -0.35 12.96 5.52
N ALA A 95 -0.68 13.31 4.28
CA ALA A 95 -0.19 14.56 3.72
C ALA A 95 -0.61 15.70 4.67
N PRO A 96 0.31 16.62 5.04
CA PRO A 96 -0.05 17.77 5.86
C PRO A 96 -1.21 18.45 5.16
N GLY A 97 -2.36 18.52 5.84
CA GLY A 97 -3.48 19.31 5.34
C GLY A 97 -3.01 20.75 5.11
N PRO A 98 -3.71 21.55 4.28
CA PRO A 98 -3.59 23.00 4.46
C PRO A 98 -3.87 23.20 5.94
N ALA A 99 -2.82 23.64 6.67
CA ALA A 99 -2.82 23.73 8.13
C ALA A 99 -4.18 24.22 8.54
N GLY A 100 -4.84 23.50 9.45
CA GLY A 100 -6.13 23.90 9.97
C GLY A 100 -6.08 25.41 10.13
N ALA A 101 -6.81 26.13 9.27
CA ALA A 101 -7.23 27.46 9.58
C ALA A 101 -7.89 27.26 10.92
N ALA A 102 -7.19 27.64 11.98
CA ALA A 102 -7.53 27.34 13.35
C ALA A 102 -9.02 27.64 13.45
N ARG A 103 -9.83 26.60 13.58
CA ARG A 103 -11.17 26.79 14.11
C ARG A 103 -10.93 27.07 15.58
N ASP A 104 -10.53 28.31 15.86
CA ASP A 104 -10.79 28.99 17.11
C ASP A 104 -12.32 29.10 17.23
N GLY A 105 -12.97 27.95 17.40
CA GLY A 105 -14.31 27.90 17.94
C GLY A 105 -14.19 28.32 19.39
N PRO A 106 -14.99 29.28 19.88
CA PRO A 106 -14.93 29.70 21.26
C PRO A 106 -15.15 28.48 22.15
N GLN A 107 -14.16 28.20 22.99
CA GLN A 107 -14.25 27.24 24.08
C GLN A 107 -15.46 27.66 24.92
N GLY A 108 -16.59 26.98 24.67
CA GLY A 108 -17.82 27.16 25.42
C GLY A 108 -17.55 26.81 26.87
N ALA A 109 -17.53 27.83 27.71
CA ALA A 109 -17.57 27.71 29.15
C ALA A 109 -18.83 26.92 29.57
N GLY A 110 -18.65 25.93 30.44
CA GLY A 110 -19.70 25.48 31.36
C GLY A 110 -20.16 24.03 31.20
N ALA A 111 -19.53 23.12 31.95
CA ALA A 111 -20.26 22.18 32.81
C ALA A 111 -19.29 21.53 33.83
N PRO A 112 -19.55 21.63 35.15
CA PRO A 112 -18.69 21.06 36.17
C PRO A 112 -19.00 19.58 36.43
N ALA A 113 -17.91 18.84 36.62
CA ALA A 113 -17.72 17.69 37.50
C ALA A 113 -18.95 17.01 38.14
N ARG A 114 -19.05 15.69 37.92
CA ARG A 114 -19.38 14.74 38.98
C ARG A 114 -18.31 13.64 39.07
N ARG A 115 -17.59 13.68 40.19
CA ARG A 115 -17.09 12.57 41.05
C ARG A 115 -17.83 11.24 40.79
N ALA A 116 -17.24 10.06 40.89
CA ALA A 116 -16.09 9.61 41.68
C ALA A 116 -15.64 8.22 41.21
N VAL A 117 -14.35 7.91 41.33
CA VAL A 117 -13.89 6.67 41.99
C VAL A 117 -12.60 7.01 42.72
N ALA A 118 -12.67 6.96 44.05
CA ALA A 118 -11.53 7.00 44.94
C ALA A 118 -11.22 5.56 45.35
N GLY A 119 -9.94 5.21 45.39
CA GLY A 119 -9.45 4.04 46.11
C GLY A 119 -8.40 3.28 45.34
N LEU A 120 -7.13 3.63 45.55
CA LEU A 120 -6.14 2.69 46.08
C LEU A 120 -4.85 3.46 46.41
N ARG A 121 -4.48 3.36 47.69
CA ARG A 121 -3.26 3.86 48.32
C ARG A 121 -2.49 2.64 48.78
N GLY A 122 -1.19 2.62 48.52
CA GLY A 122 -0.22 1.60 48.93
C GLY A 122 0.47 1.00 47.71
N ASP A 123 1.77 0.79 47.65
CA ASP A 123 2.87 1.14 48.55
C ASP A 123 4.16 1.03 47.72
N GLY A 124 5.23 1.67 48.18
CA GLY A 124 6.48 1.80 47.44
C GLY A 124 7.11 0.46 47.04
N GLY A 125 7.46 0.34 45.76
CA GLY A 125 8.28 -0.72 45.20
C GLY A 125 8.94 -0.25 43.92
N THR A 126 10.25 -0.10 43.96
CA THR A 126 11.14 0.27 42.85
C THR A 126 10.93 -0.64 41.64
N TRP A 127 10.38 -0.11 40.55
CA TRP A 127 10.46 -0.70 39.21
C TRP A 127 10.63 0.40 38.18
N GLY A 128 11.70 0.29 37.39
CA GLY A 128 12.08 1.18 36.29
C GLY A 128 11.19 1.07 35.06
N ASP A 129 9.88 0.99 35.27
CA ASP A 129 8.82 0.91 34.25
C ASP A 129 7.95 2.17 34.30
N ALA A 130 8.55 3.33 34.07
CA ALA A 130 7.77 4.52 33.71
C ALA A 130 7.44 4.42 32.21
N ALA A 131 6.23 3.94 31.94
CA ALA A 131 5.61 3.82 30.63
C ALA A 131 5.78 5.08 29.74
N PRO A 132 5.93 4.92 28.41
CA PRO A 132 5.98 6.04 27.46
C PRO A 132 4.59 6.67 27.17
N GLU A 133 3.56 6.41 27.98
CA GLU A 133 2.18 6.83 27.70
C GLU A 133 1.88 8.33 27.89
N VAL A 134 2.80 9.14 28.40
CA VAL A 134 2.52 10.56 28.67
C VAL A 134 3.04 11.51 27.58
N LEU A 135 3.66 10.99 26.51
CA LEU A 135 4.10 11.79 25.34
C LEU A 135 3.27 11.54 24.07
N ALA A 136 2.15 10.82 24.18
CA ALA A 136 1.09 10.78 23.16
C ALA A 136 0.16 12.01 23.20
N ALA A 137 0.38 12.95 24.11
CA ALA A 137 -0.49 14.10 24.31
C ALA A 137 0.19 15.42 23.95
N ARG A 138 0.36 15.70 22.64
CA ARG A 138 0.23 17.06 22.03
C ARG A 138 0.57 17.06 20.53
N GLY A 139 -0.48 17.01 19.71
CA GLY A 139 -0.65 17.84 18.51
C GLY A 139 0.28 17.62 17.32
N LEU A 140 0.05 16.56 16.55
CA LEU A 140 0.26 16.58 15.11
C LEU A 140 -1.11 16.42 14.45
N ASP A 141 -1.65 17.50 13.89
CA ASP A 141 -3.01 17.61 13.33
C ASP A 141 -3.24 16.78 12.05
N GLY A 142 -3.06 15.46 12.16
CA GLY A 142 -3.20 14.46 11.11
C GLY A 142 -2.40 13.23 11.50
N ASP A 143 -3.02 12.33 12.27
CA ASP A 143 -2.37 11.22 12.96
C ASP A 143 -1.51 10.35 12.04
N ALA A 144 -0.19 10.52 12.17
CA ALA A 144 0.75 9.56 11.63
C ALA A 144 0.44 8.20 12.26
N SER A 145 0.12 7.23 11.43
CA SER A 145 -0.19 5.87 11.88
C SER A 145 1.10 5.06 11.88
N VAL A 146 1.47 4.56 13.06
CA VAL A 146 2.61 3.65 13.24
C VAL A 146 2.11 2.21 13.17
N PHE A 147 2.86 1.37 12.46
CA PHE A 147 2.61 -0.06 12.35
C PHE A 147 3.92 -0.81 12.59
N VAL A 148 3.94 -1.66 13.62
CA VAL A 148 5.08 -2.53 13.91
C VAL A 148 5.02 -3.73 12.96
N TRP A 149 6.18 -4.23 12.51
CA TRP A 149 6.21 -5.37 11.60
C TRP A 149 5.50 -6.61 12.14
N ASP A 150 5.58 -6.83 13.46
CA ASP A 150 4.95 -7.97 14.11
C ASP A 150 3.42 -7.86 14.21
N ASP A 151 2.86 -6.66 14.04
CA ASP A 151 1.41 -6.43 13.99
C ASP A 151 0.85 -6.63 12.58
N LEU A 152 1.69 -6.68 11.54
CA LEU A 152 1.22 -6.89 10.17
C LEU A 152 0.88 -8.36 9.96
N VAL A 153 -0.41 -8.65 9.80
CA VAL A 153 -0.91 -10.02 9.68
C VAL A 153 -0.94 -10.47 8.25
N SER A 154 -1.31 -9.59 7.32
CA SER A 154 -1.35 -9.97 5.91
C SER A 154 -1.00 -8.87 4.94
N VAL A 155 -0.39 -9.27 3.84
CA VAL A 155 -0.10 -8.40 2.70
C VAL A 155 -0.68 -9.02 1.44
N THR A 156 -1.56 -8.27 0.77
CA THR A 156 -2.09 -8.61 -0.55
C THR A 156 -1.48 -7.68 -1.58
N VAL A 157 -0.83 -8.28 -2.58
CA VAL A 157 -0.28 -7.58 -3.75
C VAL A 157 -1.17 -7.83 -4.96
N SER A 158 -1.63 -6.78 -5.62
CA SER A 158 -2.37 -6.89 -6.87
C SER A 158 -1.72 -6.04 -7.95
N GLY A 159 -1.30 -6.69 -9.04
CA GLY A 159 -0.83 -6.03 -10.25
C GLY A 159 -1.84 -6.25 -11.36
N VAL A 160 -2.63 -5.24 -11.69
CA VAL A 160 -3.57 -5.30 -12.82
C VAL A 160 -2.92 -4.63 -14.01
N ARG A 161 -2.70 -5.38 -15.08
CA ARG A 161 -2.46 -4.79 -16.40
C ARG A 161 -3.82 -4.39 -16.96
N PRO A 162 -4.11 -3.10 -17.15
CA PRO A 162 -5.30 -2.71 -17.90
C PRO A 162 -5.23 -3.39 -19.25
N TRP A 163 -6.32 -4.03 -19.68
CA TRP A 163 -6.41 -4.54 -21.04
C TRP A 163 -6.76 -3.39 -21.97
N ASP A 164 -5.78 -2.85 -22.68
CA ASP A 164 -5.95 -1.76 -23.64
C ASP A 164 -6.33 -2.33 -25.01
N GLY A 165 -7.62 -2.44 -25.28
CA GLY A 165 -8.17 -2.93 -26.56
C GLY A 165 -8.01 -1.98 -27.76
N GLY A 166 -6.93 -1.22 -27.86
CA GLY A 166 -6.72 -0.35 -29.03
C GLY A 166 -5.58 0.66 -28.88
N ALA A 167 -4.60 0.54 -29.79
CA ALA A 167 -3.60 1.52 -30.21
C ALA A 167 -3.02 2.48 -29.13
N GLY A 168 -1.93 2.03 -28.49
CA GLY A 168 -0.83 2.94 -28.14
C GLY A 168 -0.73 3.41 -26.68
N ALA A 169 -1.41 2.78 -25.72
CA ALA A 169 -1.23 3.17 -24.33
C ALA A 169 -0.11 2.37 -23.65
N VAL A 170 0.95 3.10 -23.28
CA VAL A 170 2.09 2.67 -22.42
C VAL A 170 1.62 2.49 -20.97
N ASN A 171 0.47 1.83 -20.75
CA ASN A 171 -0.06 1.67 -19.40
C ASN A 171 0.73 0.56 -18.71
N GLY A 172 1.71 0.98 -17.92
CA GLY A 172 2.38 0.11 -16.95
C GLY A 172 1.36 -0.60 -16.07
N THR A 173 1.72 -1.77 -15.57
CA THR A 173 0.93 -2.51 -14.58
C THR A 173 0.55 -1.58 -13.43
N ARG A 174 -0.75 -1.43 -13.16
CA ARG A 174 -1.27 -0.71 -12.00
C ARG A 174 -1.06 -1.60 -10.78
N TRP A 175 -0.31 -1.09 -9.81
CA TRP A 175 0.01 -1.84 -8.61
C TRP A 175 -0.82 -1.31 -7.46
N SER A 176 -1.48 -2.21 -6.76
CA SER A 176 -2.11 -1.92 -5.48
C SER A 176 -1.69 -2.92 -4.42
N PHE A 177 -1.51 -2.42 -3.21
CA PHE A 177 -1.10 -3.18 -2.04
C PHE A 177 -2.11 -2.93 -0.94
N THR A 178 -2.56 -4.00 -0.32
CA THR A 178 -3.39 -3.94 0.88
C THR A 178 -2.62 -4.62 2.00
N VAL A 179 -2.37 -3.89 3.07
CA VAL A 179 -1.74 -4.40 4.28
C VAL A 179 -2.79 -4.40 5.37
N VAL A 180 -2.95 -5.53 6.05
CA VAL A 180 -3.88 -5.68 7.18
C VAL A 180 -3.07 -5.90 8.44
N SER A 181 -3.33 -5.07 9.43
CA SER A 181 -2.77 -5.16 10.77
C SER A 181 -3.61 -6.08 11.67
N SER A 182 -3.04 -6.59 12.74
CA SER A 182 -3.64 -7.50 13.73
C SER A 182 -4.83 -6.88 14.44
N ASP A 183 -4.82 -5.55 14.59
CA ASP A 183 -5.93 -4.74 15.09
C ASP A 183 -7.05 -4.49 14.04
N GLY A 184 -6.95 -5.09 12.85
CA GLY A 184 -7.93 -4.97 11.78
C GLY A 184 -7.81 -3.69 10.95
N ARG A 185 -6.82 -2.81 11.22
CA ARG A 185 -6.57 -1.64 10.35
C ARG A 185 -6.10 -2.10 8.98
N VAL A 186 -6.65 -1.48 7.94
CA VAL A 186 -6.34 -1.78 6.54
C VAL A 186 -5.68 -0.57 5.89
N LEU A 187 -4.43 -0.74 5.48
CA LEU A 187 -3.69 0.23 4.67
C LEU A 187 -3.79 -0.16 3.21
N ARG A 188 -4.13 0.81 2.34
CA ARG A 188 -4.15 0.63 0.90
C ARG A 188 -3.19 1.60 0.25
N PHE A 189 -2.30 1.07 -0.58
CA PHE A 189 -1.34 1.83 -1.37
C PHE A 189 -1.57 1.52 -2.84
N GLY A 190 -1.79 2.53 -3.67
CA GLY A 190 -1.96 2.40 -5.11
C GLY A 190 -0.93 3.21 -5.90
N ASP A 191 -1.24 3.42 -7.18
CA ASP A 191 -0.41 4.18 -8.13
C ASP A 191 -0.18 5.65 -7.73
N GLU A 192 -0.89 6.17 -6.72
CA GLU A 192 -0.65 7.50 -6.17
C GLU A 192 0.73 7.66 -5.51
N LEU A 193 1.34 6.55 -5.10
CA LEU A 193 2.70 6.52 -4.55
C LEU A 193 3.70 6.18 -5.66
N PRO A 194 4.67 7.06 -5.98
CA PRO A 194 5.74 6.69 -6.88
C PRO A 194 6.57 5.58 -6.25
N GLY A 195 6.88 4.55 -7.03
CA GLY A 195 7.59 3.38 -6.51
C GLY A 195 6.74 2.51 -5.59
N VAL A 196 5.40 2.59 -5.64
CA VAL A 196 4.50 1.72 -4.87
C VAL A 196 4.87 0.24 -5.01
N ARG A 197 5.32 -0.18 -6.21
CA ARG A 197 5.82 -1.53 -6.44
C ARG A 197 7.00 -1.88 -5.52
N ALA A 198 8.03 -1.04 -5.48
CA ALA A 198 9.20 -1.26 -4.65
C ALA A 198 8.86 -1.19 -3.15
N LEU A 199 7.93 -0.30 -2.76
CA LEU A 199 7.41 -0.23 -1.40
C LEU A 199 6.74 -1.56 -1.02
N GLY A 200 5.83 -2.04 -1.85
CA GLY A 200 5.09 -3.27 -1.59
C GLY A 200 5.96 -4.53 -1.65
N GLU A 201 6.95 -4.60 -2.55
CA GLU A 201 7.96 -5.67 -2.55
C GLU A 201 8.78 -5.67 -1.25
N THR A 202 9.14 -4.49 -0.73
CA THR A 202 9.87 -4.37 0.55
C THR A 202 9.02 -4.82 1.74
N ILE A 203 7.77 -4.34 1.81
CA ILE A 203 6.82 -4.74 2.87
C ILE A 203 6.57 -6.25 2.82
N ALA A 204 6.30 -6.80 1.63
CA ALA A 204 6.06 -8.22 1.46
C ALA A 204 7.29 -9.05 1.86
N ALA A 205 8.51 -8.62 1.52
CA ALA A 205 9.73 -9.30 1.93
C ALA A 205 9.91 -9.33 3.45
N GLU A 206 9.69 -8.21 4.14
CA GLU A 206 9.81 -8.13 5.61
C GLU A 206 8.73 -8.96 6.33
N VAL A 207 7.47 -8.87 5.90
CA VAL A 207 6.39 -9.72 6.45
C VAL A 207 6.71 -11.20 6.22
N THR A 208 7.17 -11.55 5.03
CA THR A 208 7.56 -12.93 4.70
C THR A 208 8.69 -13.45 5.57
N ARG A 209 9.73 -12.64 5.77
CA ARG A 209 10.89 -12.99 6.60
C ARG A 209 10.49 -13.35 8.04
N ARG A 210 9.43 -12.73 8.56
CA ARG A 210 8.94 -12.95 9.93
C ARG A 210 7.84 -14.01 10.03
N ALA A 211 6.95 -14.08 9.04
CA ALA A 211 5.82 -15.01 9.03
C ALA A 211 6.26 -16.45 8.74
N VAL A 212 7.17 -16.66 7.77
CA VAL A 212 7.56 -18.01 7.33
C VAL A 212 8.14 -18.86 8.46
N PRO A 213 9.10 -18.39 9.29
CA PRO A 213 9.62 -19.21 10.39
C PRO A 213 8.55 -19.62 11.41
N ARG A 214 7.58 -18.73 11.70
CA ARG A 214 6.48 -19.02 12.64
C ARG A 214 5.55 -20.11 12.07
N HIS A 215 5.17 -19.98 10.81
CA HIS A 215 4.34 -20.97 10.13
C HIS A 215 5.05 -22.32 9.97
N LEU A 216 6.35 -22.29 9.68
CA LEU A 216 7.15 -23.52 9.57
C LEU A 216 7.19 -24.26 10.91
N ALA A 217 7.47 -23.56 12.01
CA ALA A 217 7.48 -24.16 13.34
C ALA A 217 6.12 -24.78 13.73
N ALA A 218 5.00 -24.12 13.35
CA ALA A 218 3.66 -24.67 13.56
C ALA A 218 3.43 -25.96 12.76
N VAL A 219 3.83 -25.99 11.48
CA VAL A 219 3.72 -27.20 10.64
C VAL A 219 4.62 -28.32 11.18
N GLU A 220 5.84 -28.02 11.62
CA GLU A 220 6.75 -28.99 12.24
C GLU A 220 6.18 -29.57 13.55
N ALA A 221 5.40 -28.79 14.30
CA ALA A 221 4.65 -29.25 15.46
C ALA A 221 3.43 -30.13 15.10
N GLY A 222 3.18 -30.37 13.81
CA GLY A 222 2.03 -31.14 13.32
C GLY A 222 0.74 -30.33 13.21
N GLU A 223 0.79 -29.01 13.37
CA GLU A 223 -0.37 -28.14 13.21
C GLU A 223 -0.65 -27.84 11.73
N ALA A 224 -1.93 -27.63 11.41
CA ALA A 224 -2.34 -27.17 10.10
C ALA A 224 -2.39 -25.64 10.06
N VAL A 225 -1.65 -25.04 9.15
CA VAL A 225 -1.56 -23.57 8.99
C VAL A 225 -2.44 -23.13 7.83
N ARG A 226 -3.35 -22.18 8.08
CA ARG A 226 -4.21 -21.59 7.06
C ARG A 226 -3.62 -20.29 6.50
N LEU A 227 -3.42 -20.26 5.19
CA LEU A 227 -2.90 -19.11 4.42
C LEU A 227 -3.90 -18.76 3.32
N GLY A 228 -4.84 -17.88 3.67
CA GLY A 228 -5.96 -17.52 2.80
C GLY A 228 -6.86 -18.73 2.46
N PRO A 229 -7.01 -19.08 1.16
CA PRO A 229 -7.82 -20.22 0.74
C PRO A 229 -7.10 -21.58 0.86
N PHE A 230 -5.80 -21.58 1.19
CA PHE A 230 -5.03 -22.82 1.33
C PHE A 230 -4.82 -23.17 2.80
N THR A 231 -4.78 -24.47 3.07
CA THR A 231 -4.32 -25.05 4.34
C THR A 231 -3.11 -25.91 4.05
N VAL A 232 -2.05 -25.76 4.85
CA VAL A 232 -0.78 -26.46 4.69
C VAL A 232 -0.45 -27.21 5.97
N ASP A 233 -0.09 -28.49 5.85
CA ASP A 233 0.37 -29.34 6.95
C ASP A 233 1.45 -30.32 6.45
N LEU A 234 1.95 -31.21 7.30
CA LEU A 234 2.95 -32.23 6.91
C LEU A 234 2.43 -33.26 5.91
N GLY A 235 1.11 -33.38 5.71
CA GLY A 235 0.50 -34.31 4.76
C GLY A 235 0.32 -33.74 3.36
N GLY A 236 0.25 -32.42 3.20
CA GLY A 236 0.16 -31.78 1.89
C GLY A 236 -0.42 -30.36 1.92
N VAL A 237 -0.91 -29.95 0.76
CA VAL A 237 -1.63 -28.69 0.57
C VAL A 237 -3.09 -28.98 0.26
N GLU A 238 -4.00 -28.33 0.97
CA GLU A 238 -5.44 -28.47 0.81
C GLU A 238 -6.10 -27.15 0.41
N LYS A 239 -7.08 -27.21 -0.47
CA LYS A 239 -7.96 -26.10 -0.83
C LYS A 239 -9.34 -26.62 -1.21
N ASP A 240 -10.39 -26.03 -0.65
CA ASP A 240 -11.80 -26.36 -0.93
C ASP A 240 -12.11 -27.88 -0.83
N GLY A 241 -11.52 -28.56 0.16
CA GLY A 241 -11.66 -30.01 0.38
C GLY A 241 -10.86 -30.89 -0.59
N GLN A 242 -10.13 -30.30 -1.54
CA GLN A 242 -9.18 -31.01 -2.40
C GLN A 242 -7.78 -30.93 -1.80
N ARG A 243 -7.15 -32.09 -1.62
CA ARG A 243 -5.81 -32.20 -1.04
C ARG A 243 -4.82 -32.77 -2.04
N VAL A 244 -3.68 -32.10 -2.18
CA VAL A 244 -2.52 -32.55 -2.95
C VAL A 244 -1.43 -32.94 -1.96
N PRO A 245 -1.08 -34.25 -1.84
CA PRO A 245 -0.02 -34.68 -0.95
C PRO A 245 1.33 -34.16 -1.44
N TRP A 246 2.29 -33.93 -0.54
CA TRP A 246 3.60 -33.37 -0.92
C TRP A 246 4.34 -34.16 -2.01
N GLN A 247 4.21 -35.49 -2.02
CA GLN A 247 4.76 -36.35 -3.07
C GLN A 247 4.18 -36.06 -4.46
N ALA A 248 2.95 -35.54 -4.52
CA ALA A 248 2.31 -35.12 -5.75
C ALA A 248 2.58 -33.65 -6.11
N VAL A 249 3.11 -32.84 -5.19
CA VAL A 249 3.39 -31.41 -5.44
C VAL A 249 4.64 -31.27 -6.31
N ARG A 250 4.45 -30.92 -7.58
CA ARG A 250 5.53 -30.62 -8.52
C ARG A 250 6.22 -29.30 -8.18
N GLY A 251 5.44 -28.28 -7.88
CA GLY A 251 5.94 -26.96 -7.50
C GLY A 251 4.81 -26.00 -7.17
N VAL A 252 5.16 -24.87 -6.56
CA VAL A 252 4.22 -23.81 -6.21
C VAL A 252 4.70 -22.51 -6.85
N GLY A 253 3.79 -21.72 -7.41
CA GLY A 253 4.15 -20.50 -8.12
C GLY A 253 3.08 -19.42 -8.07
N ILE A 254 3.49 -18.19 -8.39
CA ILE A 254 2.61 -17.04 -8.56
C ILE A 254 2.78 -16.54 -9.99
N GLY A 255 1.70 -16.51 -10.77
CA GLY A 255 1.74 -16.11 -12.18
C GLY A 255 0.35 -15.88 -12.75
N GLY A 256 0.23 -14.97 -13.72
CA GLY A 256 -1.06 -14.70 -14.39
C GLY A 256 -2.18 -14.23 -13.46
N GLY A 257 -1.86 -13.66 -12.30
CA GLY A 257 -2.85 -13.27 -11.28
C GLY A 257 -3.37 -14.43 -10.43
N LEU A 258 -2.74 -15.60 -10.51
CA LEU A 258 -3.07 -16.80 -9.76
C LEU A 258 -1.90 -17.23 -8.89
N VAL A 259 -2.22 -17.91 -7.78
CA VAL A 259 -1.30 -18.74 -7.02
C VAL A 259 -1.66 -20.19 -7.30
N THR A 260 -0.71 -20.96 -7.83
CA THR A 260 -0.92 -22.32 -8.31
C THR A 260 -0.02 -23.31 -7.57
N VAL A 261 -0.61 -24.43 -7.15
CA VAL A 261 0.08 -25.62 -6.66
C VAL A 261 -0.03 -26.66 -7.78
N HIS A 262 1.08 -26.88 -8.48
CA HIS A 262 1.13 -27.82 -9.58
C HIS A 262 1.22 -29.24 -9.06
N SER A 263 0.31 -30.11 -9.48
CA SER A 263 0.32 -31.53 -9.12
C SER A 263 0.94 -32.38 -10.24
N CYS A 264 1.56 -33.50 -9.89
CA CYS A 264 1.91 -34.56 -10.81
C CYS A 264 0.84 -35.68 -10.79
N GLY A 265 0.94 -36.63 -11.71
CA GLY A 265 0.10 -37.85 -11.71
C GLY A 265 -1.35 -37.65 -12.14
N GLY A 266 -1.64 -36.64 -12.96
CA GLY A 266 -2.99 -36.41 -13.52
C GLY A 266 -4.02 -35.86 -12.53
N ARG A 267 -3.59 -35.51 -11.30
CA ARG A 267 -4.41 -34.78 -10.34
C ARG A 267 -4.58 -33.32 -10.78
N PRO A 268 -5.72 -32.69 -10.47
CA PRO A 268 -5.92 -31.27 -10.78
C PRO A 268 -4.97 -30.39 -9.96
N ASP A 269 -4.48 -29.33 -10.60
CA ASP A 269 -3.74 -28.26 -9.91
C ASP A 269 -4.68 -27.51 -8.96
N LEU A 270 -4.19 -27.13 -7.78
CA LEU A 270 -4.92 -26.21 -6.91
C LEU A 270 -4.58 -24.78 -7.33
N ALA A 271 -5.59 -23.94 -7.53
CA ALA A 271 -5.38 -22.55 -7.91
C ALA A 271 -6.28 -21.61 -7.11
N ALA A 272 -5.74 -20.45 -6.73
CA ALA A 272 -6.50 -19.34 -6.17
C ALA A 272 -6.12 -18.02 -6.86
N VAL A 273 -7.06 -17.06 -6.86
CA VAL A 273 -6.78 -15.70 -7.33
C VAL A 273 -5.82 -15.02 -6.36
N ALA A 274 -4.71 -14.48 -6.86
CA ALA A 274 -3.68 -13.84 -6.03
C ALA A 274 -4.24 -12.67 -5.21
N GLY A 275 -5.22 -11.92 -5.76
CA GLY A 275 -5.92 -10.85 -5.05
C GLY A 275 -6.81 -11.32 -3.88
N HIS A 276 -7.13 -12.61 -3.79
CA HIS A 276 -7.84 -13.22 -2.66
C HIS A 276 -6.91 -14.02 -1.74
N MET A 277 -5.60 -14.00 -2.02
CA MET A 277 -4.62 -14.73 -1.27
C MET A 277 -3.76 -13.74 -0.47
N PRO A 278 -4.15 -13.41 0.77
CA PRO A 278 -3.21 -12.80 1.69
C PRO A 278 -1.99 -13.70 1.79
N ASP A 279 -0.80 -13.10 1.80
CA ASP A 279 0.43 -13.83 2.09
C ASP A 279 0.76 -14.92 1.05
N ALA A 280 0.44 -14.64 -0.21
CA ALA A 280 0.81 -15.48 -1.35
C ALA A 280 2.31 -15.81 -1.39
N LEU A 281 3.17 -14.83 -1.10
CA LEU A 281 4.63 -15.01 -1.05
C LEU A 281 5.09 -15.86 0.15
N PRO A 282 4.65 -15.57 1.40
CA PRO A 282 4.87 -16.47 2.52
C PRO A 282 4.42 -17.92 2.24
N PHE A 283 3.28 -18.12 1.59
CA PHE A 283 2.78 -19.43 1.24
C PHE A 283 3.71 -20.18 0.26
N THR A 284 4.17 -19.54 -0.82
CA THR A 284 5.06 -20.21 -1.77
C THR A 284 6.37 -20.63 -1.11
N LEU A 285 6.95 -19.74 -0.31
CA LEU A 285 8.20 -20.02 0.41
C LEU A 285 8.02 -21.08 1.51
N LEU A 286 6.89 -21.08 2.21
CA LEU A 286 6.58 -22.12 3.19
C LEU A 286 6.49 -23.50 2.52
N CYS A 287 5.78 -23.59 1.38
CA CYS A 287 5.67 -24.84 0.62
C CYS A 287 7.05 -25.35 0.16
N ASP A 288 7.91 -24.46 -0.35
CA ASP A 288 9.26 -24.82 -0.76
C ASP A 288 10.08 -25.37 0.41
N ARG A 289 10.00 -24.73 1.59
CA ARG A 289 10.71 -25.20 2.80
C ARG A 289 10.22 -26.55 3.30
N ILE A 290 8.91 -26.78 3.33
CA ILE A 290 8.36 -28.08 3.73
C ILE A 290 8.79 -29.18 2.76
N LYS A 291 8.81 -28.88 1.45
CA LYS A 291 9.28 -29.81 0.44
C LYS A 291 10.77 -30.13 0.59
N GLU A 292 11.60 -29.13 0.93
CA GLU A 292 13.01 -29.34 1.27
C GLU A 292 13.17 -30.24 2.51
N LEU A 293 12.36 -30.02 3.56
CA LEU A 293 12.38 -30.81 4.79
C LEU A 293 12.00 -32.28 4.58
N LEU A 294 11.00 -32.54 3.73
CA LEU A 294 10.55 -33.90 3.43
C LEU A 294 11.49 -34.64 2.45
N GLY A 295 12.43 -33.93 1.84
CA GLY A 295 13.39 -34.46 0.89
C GLY A 295 12.79 -34.85 -0.47
N PRO A 296 13.64 -35.14 -1.47
CA PRO A 296 13.20 -35.80 -2.69
C PRO A 296 12.80 -37.25 -2.32
N GLY A 297 11.49 -37.48 -2.19
CA GLY A 297 10.94 -38.83 -2.07
C GLY A 297 11.17 -39.67 -3.32
#